data_AF-A0A2T2TZJ4-F1
#
_entry.id   AF-A0A2T2TZJ4-F1
#
_cell.length_a   1.000
_cell.length_b   1.000
_cell.length_c   1.000
_cell.angle_alpha   90.00
_cell.angle_beta   90.00
_cell.angle_gamma   90.00
#
_symmetry.space_group_name_H-M   'P 1'
#
loop_
_entity.id
_entity.type
_entity.pdbx_description
1 polymer ?
#
loop_
_entity_poly.entity_id
_entity_poly.type
_entity_poly.pdbx_seq_one_letter_code
_entity_poly.pdbx_strand_id
1 'polypeptide(L)'
;MPTVIELAVEAKGVMTEHGKARHNRLRDLQAFHDHAHTYNKNVVAGGILVVNTADVYWSPTRDEGDITEHSDIDRIGEETVELFRNIPLRNDPSDRGGMEGMGVLVVRHDNLDKNPDLPPNAPSSQMTTLVTDDPAPSSGDPLNYSTMIYRLCRSYEDRWT
;
A
#
# COMPACT_ATOMS: atom_id res chain seq x y z
N MET A 1 -27.36 -2.11 -7.54
CA MET A 1 -26.25 -2.15 -6.56
C MET A 1 -26.18 -3.56 -6.01
N PRO A 2 -24.99 -4.10 -5.71
CA PRO A 2 -24.90 -5.40 -5.04
C PRO A 2 -25.71 -5.37 -3.74
N THR A 3 -26.43 -6.45 -3.44
CA THR A 3 -27.29 -6.57 -2.26
C THR A 3 -26.52 -6.95 -0.99
N VAL A 4 -25.31 -7.51 -1.13
CA VAL A 4 -24.38 -7.86 -0.05
C VAL A 4 -22.95 -7.66 -0.54
N ILE A 5 -22.05 -7.23 0.35
CA ILE A 5 -20.60 -7.23 0.15
C ILE A 5 -20.00 -8.19 1.18
N GLU A 6 -19.29 -9.21 0.71
CA GLU A 6 -18.65 -10.26 1.53
C GLU A 6 -17.13 -10.08 1.62
N LEU A 7 -16.52 -9.54 0.56
CA LEU A 7 -15.10 -9.19 0.52
C LEU A 7 -14.95 -7.75 0.01
N ALA A 8 -14.15 -6.95 0.71
CA ALA A 8 -13.78 -5.61 0.31
C ALA A 8 -12.28 -5.42 0.49
N VAL A 9 -11.57 -5.00 -0.56
CA VAL A 9 -10.12 -4.74 -0.49
C VAL A 9 -9.84 -3.34 -1.02
N GLU A 10 -9.18 -2.52 -0.22
CA GLU A 10 -8.77 -1.16 -0.60
C GLU A 10 -7.29 -1.14 -0.97
N ALA A 11 -6.97 -0.52 -2.12
CA ALA A 11 -5.60 -0.36 -2.59
C ALA A 11 -5.17 1.11 -2.53
N LYS A 12 -4.01 1.39 -1.93
CA LYS A 12 -3.41 2.73 -1.87
C LYS A 12 -1.96 2.70 -2.35
N GLY A 13 -1.51 3.81 -2.90
CA GLY A 13 -0.10 4.06 -3.21
C GLY A 13 0.46 5.21 -2.37
N VAL A 14 1.74 5.13 -2.02
CA VAL A 14 2.49 6.21 -1.41
C VAL A 14 3.88 6.29 -2.05
N MET A 15 4.23 7.49 -2.51
CA MET A 15 5.64 7.82 -2.75
C MET A 15 6.26 8.17 -1.40
N THR A 16 7.38 7.54 -1.07
CA THR A 16 8.03 7.67 0.23
C THR A 16 8.43 9.10 0.56
N GLU A 17 8.81 9.91 -0.44
CA GLU A 17 9.09 11.35 -0.28
C GLU A 17 7.90 12.14 0.31
N HIS A 18 6.66 11.67 0.07
CA HIS A 18 5.44 12.37 0.44
C HIS A 18 5.05 12.03 1.89
N GLY A 19 5.83 12.52 2.85
CA GLY A 19 5.62 12.26 4.28
C GLY A 19 4.22 12.60 4.82
N LYS A 20 3.50 13.58 4.23
CA LYS A 20 2.09 13.83 4.57
C LYS A 20 1.15 12.75 3.99
N ALA A 21 1.49 12.21 2.83
CA ALA A 21 0.68 11.19 2.18
C ALA A 21 0.65 9.89 2.98
N ARG A 22 1.76 9.43 3.58
CA ARG A 22 1.77 8.18 4.37
C ARG A 22 0.74 8.17 5.52
N HIS A 23 0.64 9.25 6.30
CA HIS A 23 -0.36 9.36 7.37
C HIS A 23 -1.79 9.50 6.85
N ASN A 24 -1.99 10.21 5.72
CA ASN A 24 -3.30 10.29 5.09
C ASN A 24 -3.77 8.92 4.59
N ARG A 25 -2.88 8.16 3.93
CA ARG A 25 -3.16 6.80 3.46
C ARG A 25 -3.46 5.85 4.62
N LEU A 26 -2.71 5.95 5.73
CA LEU A 26 -2.98 5.19 6.96
C LEU A 26 -4.41 5.44 7.49
N ARG A 27 -4.77 6.72 7.66
CA ARG A 27 -6.11 7.10 8.13
C ARG A 27 -7.21 6.61 7.19
N ASP A 28 -6.99 6.69 5.88
CA ASP A 28 -7.97 6.24 4.90
C ASP A 28 -8.19 4.72 4.96
N LEU A 29 -7.13 3.94 5.16
CA LEU A 29 -7.23 2.49 5.37
C LEU A 29 -7.93 2.15 6.69
N GLN A 30 -7.63 2.87 7.78
CA GLN A 30 -8.33 2.68 9.06
C GLN A 30 -9.83 2.97 8.93
N ALA A 31 -10.19 4.10 8.31
CA ALA A 31 -11.58 4.44 8.07
C ALA A 31 -12.29 3.43 7.15
N PHE A 32 -11.58 2.87 6.16
CA PHE A 32 -12.13 1.88 5.24
C PHE A 32 -12.66 0.63 5.97
N HIS A 33 -11.87 0.02 6.84
CA HIS A 33 -12.33 -1.19 7.55
C HIS A 33 -13.48 -0.90 8.49
N ASP A 34 -13.47 0.27 9.15
CA ASP A 34 -14.55 0.68 10.05
C ASP A 34 -15.87 0.84 9.29
N HIS A 35 -15.84 1.45 8.10
CA HIS A 35 -17.02 1.58 7.24
C HIS A 35 -17.50 0.22 6.73
N ALA A 36 -16.59 -0.64 6.27
CA ALA A 36 -16.93 -1.97 5.77
C ALA A 36 -17.66 -2.79 6.86
N HIS A 37 -17.10 -2.85 8.07
CA HIS A 37 -17.69 -3.61 9.18
C HIS A 37 -18.96 -2.98 9.76
N THR A 38 -19.13 -1.67 9.63
CA THR A 38 -20.40 -1.01 9.97
C THR A 38 -21.52 -1.41 9.01
N TYR A 39 -21.21 -1.50 7.71
CA TYR A 39 -22.17 -1.92 6.69
C TYR A 39 -22.55 -3.41 6.85
N ASN A 40 -21.56 -4.27 7.03
CA ASN A 40 -21.75 -5.69 7.27
C ASN A 40 -20.66 -6.20 8.23
N LYS A 41 -21.01 -6.56 9.46
CA LYS A 41 -20.02 -7.04 10.45
C LYS A 41 -19.23 -8.27 10.00
N ASN A 42 -19.83 -9.06 9.10
CA ASN A 42 -19.23 -10.27 8.57
C ASN A 42 -18.37 -10.02 7.33
N VAL A 43 -18.34 -8.82 6.72
CA VAL A 43 -17.48 -8.57 5.55
C VAL A 43 -16.00 -8.80 5.91
N VAL A 44 -15.27 -9.45 5.02
CA VAL A 44 -13.81 -9.57 5.08
C VAL A 44 -13.21 -8.32 4.45
N ALA A 45 -12.53 -7.50 5.25
CA ALA A 45 -11.89 -6.28 4.82
C ALA A 45 -10.37 -6.48 4.72
N GLY A 46 -9.79 -6.11 3.58
CA GLY A 46 -8.36 -6.13 3.33
C GLY A 46 -7.80 -4.78 2.87
N GLY A 47 -6.51 -4.59 3.07
CA GLY A 47 -5.79 -3.43 2.56
C GLY A 47 -4.53 -3.81 1.82
N ILE A 48 -4.21 -3.10 0.75
CA ILE A 48 -2.90 -3.19 0.08
C ILE A 48 -2.29 -1.80 -0.07
N LEU A 49 -1.02 -1.66 0.31
CA LEU A 49 -0.24 -0.45 0.13
C LEU A 49 0.90 -0.72 -0.84
N VAL A 50 1.03 0.11 -1.87
CA VAL A 50 2.21 0.17 -2.73
C VAL A 50 3.09 1.31 -2.27
N VAL A 51 4.31 1.00 -1.84
CA VAL A 51 5.32 1.96 -1.39
C VAL A 51 6.36 2.10 -2.50
N ASN A 52 6.44 3.28 -3.10
CA ASN A 52 7.46 3.57 -4.11
C ASN A 52 8.73 4.10 -3.45
N THR A 53 9.87 3.49 -3.79
CA THR A 53 11.22 3.73 -3.25
C THR A 53 12.21 4.12 -4.35
N ALA A 54 11.71 4.74 -5.43
CA ALA A 54 12.59 5.32 -6.44
C ALA A 54 13.34 6.53 -5.87
N ASP A 55 14.65 6.59 -6.13
CA ASP A 55 15.52 7.72 -5.80
C ASP A 55 15.28 8.92 -6.74
N VAL A 56 14.79 8.65 -7.95
CA VAL A 56 14.34 9.65 -8.92
C VAL A 56 12.87 9.44 -9.23
N TYR A 57 12.08 10.50 -9.28
CA TYR A 57 10.67 10.42 -9.63
C TYR A 57 10.17 11.65 -10.40
N TRP A 58 9.22 11.42 -11.31
CA TRP A 58 8.43 12.49 -11.91
C TRP A 58 6.96 12.38 -11.52
N SER A 59 6.42 13.45 -10.94
CA SER A 59 4.99 13.55 -10.65
C SER A 59 4.23 14.20 -11.82
N PRO A 60 3.13 13.58 -12.32
CA PRO A 60 2.28 14.20 -13.34
C PRO A 60 1.61 15.52 -12.93
N THR A 61 1.66 15.86 -11.64
CA THR A 61 1.07 17.09 -11.09
C THR A 61 2.10 18.21 -10.88
N ARG A 62 3.38 17.95 -11.15
CA ARG A 62 4.45 18.96 -11.09
C ARG A 62 4.67 19.55 -12.48
N ASP A 63 5.44 20.64 -12.53
CA ASP A 63 5.86 21.22 -13.81
C ASP A 63 6.64 20.18 -14.62
N GLU A 64 6.53 20.24 -15.94
CA GLU A 64 7.03 19.22 -16.87
C GLU A 64 8.55 18.94 -16.73
N GLY A 65 9.34 19.93 -16.30
CA GLY A 65 10.78 19.77 -16.05
C GLY A 65 11.16 19.43 -14.60
N ASP A 66 10.21 19.31 -13.68
CA ASP A 66 10.47 19.12 -12.24
C ASP A 66 10.58 17.63 -11.89
N ILE A 67 11.77 17.09 -12.13
CA ILE A 67 12.20 15.75 -11.69
C ILE A 67 12.75 15.86 -10.27
N THR A 68 12.23 15.04 -9.36
CA THR A 68 12.72 15.01 -7.99
C THR A 68 13.76 13.94 -7.77
N GLU A 69 14.75 14.28 -6.95
CA GLU A 69 15.76 13.36 -6.43
C GLU A 69 15.62 13.25 -4.92
N HIS A 70 15.77 12.03 -4.40
CA HIS A 70 15.54 11.71 -3.00
C HIS A 70 16.73 10.98 -2.40
N SER A 71 17.31 11.61 -1.39
CA SER A 71 18.22 10.93 -0.47
C SER A 71 17.44 10.14 0.58
N ASP A 72 18.05 9.07 1.10
CA ASP A 72 17.52 8.22 2.18
C ASP A 72 16.22 7.46 1.85
N ILE A 73 15.93 7.18 0.57
CA ILE A 73 14.65 6.58 0.18
C ILE A 73 14.40 5.20 0.82
N ASP A 74 15.45 4.41 1.03
CA ASP A 74 15.36 3.09 1.67
C ASP A 74 14.93 3.23 3.14
N ARG A 75 15.54 4.16 3.89
CA ARG A 75 15.17 4.46 5.28
C ARG A 75 13.73 4.96 5.38
N ILE A 76 13.32 5.86 4.48
CA ILE A 76 11.94 6.38 4.48
C ILE A 76 10.95 5.29 4.08
N GLY A 77 11.34 4.38 3.19
CA GLY A 77 10.62 3.16 2.85
C GLY A 77 10.39 2.28 4.08
N GLU A 78 11.44 1.97 4.83
CA GLU A 78 11.38 1.20 6.08
C GLU A 78 10.44 1.86 7.11
N GLU A 79 10.61 3.14 7.38
CA GLU A 79 9.72 3.90 8.27
C GLU A 79 8.26 3.86 7.81
N THR A 80 8.03 3.86 6.50
CA THR A 80 6.69 3.79 5.93
C THR A 80 6.09 2.40 6.11
N VAL A 81 6.85 1.32 5.87
CA VAL A 81 6.38 -0.04 6.13
C VAL A 81 6.02 -0.23 7.60
N GLU A 82 6.90 0.23 8.51
CA GLU A 82 6.67 0.16 9.96
C GLU A 82 5.49 1.03 10.42
N LEU A 83 5.24 2.18 9.77
CA LEU A 83 4.06 2.99 10.06
C LEU A 83 2.76 2.19 9.84
N PHE A 84 2.67 1.42 8.75
CA PHE A 84 1.47 0.65 8.41
C PHE A 84 1.34 -0.65 9.21
N ARG A 85 2.41 -1.11 9.85
CA ARG A 85 2.34 -2.19 10.86
C ARG A 85 1.44 -1.84 12.04
N ASN A 86 1.21 -0.56 12.29
CA ASN A 86 0.30 -0.08 13.35
C ASN A 86 -1.19 -0.23 13.03
N ILE A 87 -1.56 -0.66 11.81
CA ILE A 87 -2.96 -1.01 11.51
C ILE A 87 -3.27 -2.32 12.25
N PRO A 88 -4.28 -2.36 13.14
CA PRO A 88 -4.66 -3.59 13.82
C PRO A 88 -5.15 -4.62 12.81
N LEU A 89 -4.76 -5.87 13.02
CA LEU A 89 -5.32 -7.01 12.30
C LEU A 89 -6.45 -7.66 13.10
N ARG A 90 -7.53 -7.94 12.41
CA ARG A 90 -8.75 -8.60 12.90
C ARG A 90 -8.67 -10.10 12.62
N ASN A 91 -9.13 -10.92 13.55
CA ASN A 91 -9.22 -12.37 13.40
C ASN A 91 -10.66 -12.88 13.53
N ASP A 92 -11.51 -12.19 14.30
CA ASP A 92 -12.90 -12.59 14.54
C ASP A 92 -13.89 -11.44 14.29
N PRO A 93 -15.12 -11.72 13.79
CA PRO A 93 -16.15 -10.70 13.62
C PRO A 93 -16.49 -9.89 14.89
N SER A 94 -16.24 -10.42 16.08
CA SER A 94 -16.44 -9.74 17.37
C SER A 94 -15.30 -8.80 17.79
N ASP A 95 -14.16 -8.82 17.09
CA ASP A 95 -13.05 -7.89 17.34
C ASP A 95 -13.50 -6.44 17.08
N ARG A 96 -12.98 -5.50 17.90
CA ARG A 96 -13.42 -4.10 17.91
C ARG A 96 -13.01 -3.30 16.67
N GLY A 97 -12.03 -3.76 15.89
CA GLY A 97 -11.54 -3.05 14.71
C GLY A 97 -10.32 -3.73 14.09
N GLY A 98 -9.91 -3.22 12.93
CA GLY A 98 -8.82 -3.77 12.13
C GLY A 98 -9.28 -4.48 10.88
N MET A 99 -8.30 -4.87 10.06
CA MET A 99 -8.51 -5.60 8.80
C MET A 99 -8.17 -7.07 8.97
N GLU A 100 -8.84 -7.95 8.24
CA GLU A 100 -8.50 -9.37 8.21
C GLU A 100 -7.11 -9.60 7.61
N GLY A 101 -6.68 -8.76 6.66
CA GLY A 101 -5.33 -8.79 6.10
C GLY A 101 -4.85 -7.44 5.57
N MET A 102 -3.55 -7.17 5.71
CA MET A 102 -2.89 -6.01 5.15
C MET A 102 -1.64 -6.46 4.39
N GLY A 103 -1.45 -5.98 3.17
CA GLY A 103 -0.28 -6.26 2.35
C GLY A 103 0.48 -4.98 2.03
N VAL A 104 1.81 -5.03 2.04
CA VAL A 104 2.68 -3.95 1.55
C VAL A 104 3.56 -4.48 0.43
N LEU A 105 3.49 -3.81 -0.72
CA LEU A 105 4.37 -4.03 -1.86
C LEU A 105 5.34 -2.86 -1.96
N VAL A 106 6.63 -3.14 -2.08
CA VAL A 106 7.65 -2.12 -2.30
C VAL A 106 8.09 -2.17 -3.76
N VAL A 107 8.09 -1.03 -4.43
CA VAL A 107 8.47 -0.91 -5.85
C VAL A 107 9.50 0.19 -6.03
N ARG A 108 10.27 0.11 -7.11
CA ARG A 108 11.00 1.25 -7.66
C ARG A 108 10.38 1.60 -9.00
N HIS A 109 9.79 2.79 -9.07
CA HIS A 109 9.14 3.31 -10.25
C HIS A 109 9.40 4.81 -10.39
N ASP A 110 10.16 5.21 -11.41
CA ASP A 110 10.56 6.62 -11.59
C ASP A 110 9.53 7.45 -12.35
N ASN A 111 8.62 6.80 -13.09
CA ASN A 111 7.59 7.41 -13.93
C ASN A 111 8.16 8.35 -15.03
N LEU A 112 9.47 8.32 -15.31
CA LEU A 112 10.12 9.21 -16.26
C LEU A 112 9.68 8.93 -17.70
N ASP A 113 9.42 7.67 -18.05
CA ASP A 113 8.93 7.25 -19.37
C ASP A 113 7.54 7.84 -19.73
N LYS A 114 6.83 8.38 -18.74
CA LYS A 114 5.52 9.04 -18.92
C LYS A 114 5.64 10.54 -19.13
N ASN A 115 6.81 11.12 -18.92
CA ASN A 115 7.03 12.54 -19.14
C ASN A 115 7.38 12.79 -20.63
N PRO A 116 6.49 13.44 -21.41
CA PRO A 116 6.74 13.73 -22.83
C PRO A 116 7.84 14.77 -23.06
N ASP A 117 8.17 15.57 -22.04
CA ASP A 117 9.03 16.76 -22.13
C ASP A 117 10.24 16.65 -21.19
N LEU A 118 10.79 15.44 -21.01
CA LEU A 118 12.00 15.23 -20.22
C LEU A 118 13.11 16.19 -20.67
N PRO A 119 13.74 16.94 -19.75
CA PRO A 119 14.82 17.83 -20.11
C PRO A 119 16.00 17.03 -20.69
N PRO A 120 16.84 17.63 -21.58
CA PRO A 120 17.92 16.89 -22.26
C PRO A 120 18.93 16.21 -21.33
N ASN A 121 19.02 16.67 -20.08
CA ASN A 121 19.88 16.13 -19.03
C ASN A 121 19.13 15.25 -18.02
N ALA A 122 17.88 14.88 -18.28
CA ALA A 122 17.13 13.99 -17.41
C ALA A 122 17.81 12.61 -17.29
N PRO A 123 17.73 11.97 -16.12
CA PRO A 123 18.09 10.57 -15.98
C PRO A 123 17.32 9.69 -16.99
N SER A 124 17.94 8.60 -17.43
CA SER A 124 17.24 7.62 -18.26
C SER A 124 16.22 6.87 -17.42
N SER A 125 14.99 6.75 -17.92
CA SER A 125 13.95 5.96 -17.26
C SER A 125 14.42 4.51 -17.05
N GLN A 126 14.13 4.00 -15.85
CA GLN A 126 14.39 2.65 -15.42
C GLN A 126 13.11 1.83 -15.47
N MET A 127 13.27 0.53 -15.74
CA MET A 127 12.14 -0.40 -15.69
C MET A 127 11.60 -0.50 -14.25
N THR A 128 10.28 -0.47 -14.11
CA THR A 128 9.63 -0.73 -12.82
C THR A 128 10.05 -2.08 -12.26
N THR A 129 10.51 -2.11 -11.02
CA THR A 129 10.90 -3.34 -10.34
C THR A 129 10.14 -3.51 -9.02
N LEU A 130 9.81 -4.77 -8.71
CA LEU A 130 9.36 -5.17 -7.38
C LEU A 130 10.60 -5.35 -6.49
N VAL A 131 10.62 -4.68 -5.35
CA VAL A 131 11.66 -4.85 -4.33
C VAL A 131 11.25 -6.00 -3.44
N THR A 132 12.16 -6.95 -3.22
CA THR A 132 11.89 -8.17 -2.43
C THR A 132 12.79 -8.33 -1.21
N ASP A 133 13.84 -7.52 -1.12
CA ASP A 133 14.67 -7.34 0.08
C ASP A 133 14.19 -6.12 0.88
N ASP A 134 14.84 -5.81 2.00
CA ASP A 134 14.52 -4.63 2.81
C ASP A 134 14.39 -3.36 1.93
N PRO A 135 13.35 -2.53 2.11
CA PRO A 135 12.37 -2.56 3.21
C PRO A 135 11.12 -3.41 2.95
N ALA A 136 11.09 -4.27 1.92
CA ALA A 136 9.92 -5.08 1.61
C ALA A 136 9.64 -6.11 2.73
N PRO A 137 8.36 -6.35 3.12
CA PRO A 137 8.05 -7.35 4.12
C PRO A 137 8.49 -8.76 3.69
N SER A 138 9.30 -9.40 4.53
CA SER A 138 9.80 -10.75 4.31
C SER A 138 8.69 -11.81 4.35
N SER A 139 8.97 -13.02 3.84
CA SER A 139 8.00 -14.12 3.89
C SER A 139 7.62 -14.46 5.34
N GLY A 140 6.32 -14.58 5.60
CA GLY A 140 5.77 -14.81 6.94
C GLY A 140 5.52 -13.53 7.74
N ASP A 141 6.00 -12.37 7.30
CA ASP A 141 5.60 -11.09 7.89
C ASP A 141 4.07 -10.89 7.72
N PRO A 142 3.35 -10.41 8.75
CA PRO A 142 1.93 -10.05 8.63
C PRO A 142 1.59 -9.11 7.49
N LEU A 143 2.52 -8.23 7.08
CA LEU A 143 2.37 -7.28 5.98
C LEU A 143 2.79 -7.86 4.62
N ASN A 144 3.34 -9.07 4.56
CA ASN A 144 3.69 -9.69 3.29
C ASN A 144 2.43 -10.00 2.47
N TYR A 145 2.50 -9.76 1.16
CA TYR A 145 1.37 -9.97 0.24
C TYR A 145 0.79 -11.39 0.32
N SER A 146 1.64 -12.42 0.38
CA SER A 146 1.16 -13.80 0.50
C SER A 146 0.47 -14.06 1.84
N THR A 147 0.98 -13.48 2.93
CA THR A 147 0.33 -13.55 4.24
C THR A 147 -1.02 -12.85 4.23
N MET A 148 -1.13 -11.67 3.60
CA MET A 148 -2.40 -10.97 3.40
C MET A 148 -3.42 -11.87 2.69
N ILE A 149 -3.06 -12.42 1.53
CA ILE A 149 -3.96 -13.27 0.73
C ILE A 149 -4.41 -14.48 1.56
N TYR A 150 -3.48 -15.16 2.24
CA TYR A 150 -3.82 -16.30 3.09
C TYR A 150 -4.83 -15.93 4.18
N ARG A 151 -4.65 -14.78 4.85
CA ARG A 151 -5.57 -14.32 5.91
C ARG A 151 -6.95 -13.96 5.36
N LEU A 152 -7.03 -13.33 4.19
CA LEU A 152 -8.30 -12.98 3.55
C LEU A 152 -9.06 -14.25 3.13
N CYS A 153 -8.39 -15.20 2.49
CA CYS A 153 -8.99 -16.48 2.10
C CYS A 153 -9.52 -17.24 3.31
N ARG A 154 -8.70 -17.37 4.37
CA ARG A 154 -9.11 -18.06 5.60
C ARG A 154 -10.31 -17.40 6.26
N SER A 155 -10.27 -16.07 6.40
CA SER A 155 -11.39 -15.31 6.99
C SER A 155 -12.68 -15.45 6.17
N TYR A 156 -12.56 -15.62 4.86
CA TYR A 156 -13.69 -15.84 3.99
C TYR A 156 -14.25 -17.26 4.15
N GLU A 157 -13.39 -18.28 4.14
CA GLU A 157 -13.77 -19.67 4.38
C GLU A 157 -14.49 -19.82 5.72
N ASP A 158 -13.93 -19.27 6.80
CA ASP A 158 -14.50 -19.36 8.16
C ASP A 158 -15.92 -18.75 8.28
N ARG A 159 -16.34 -17.89 7.35
CA ARG A 159 -17.62 -17.15 7.41
C ARG A 159 -18.69 -17.67 6.48
N TRP A 160 -18.30 -18.26 5.34
CA TRP A 160 -19.24 -18.62 4.27
C TRP A 160 -19.06 -20.03 3.71
N THR A 161 -18.09 -20.81 4.19
CA THR A 161 -17.89 -22.21 3.81
C THR A 161 -18.15 -23.12 5.00
#